data_AF-A0A0D7QBJ5-F1
#
_entry.id   AF-A0A0D7QBJ5-F1
#
_cell.length_a   1.000
_cell.length_b   1.000
_cell.length_c   1.000
_cell.angle_alpha   90.00
_cell.angle_beta   90.00
_cell.angle_gamma   90.00
#
_symmetry.space_group_name_H-M   'P 1'
#
loop_
_entity.id
_entity.type
_entity.pdbx_description
1 polymer ?
#
loop_
_entity_poly.entity_id
_entity_poly.type
_entity_poly.pdbx_seq_one_letter_code
_entity_poly.pdbx_strand_id
1 'polypeptide(L)' 'MKDAKFAITETGFGVTFTSGPHIGGAGALNGVGAAVIVTCLSQGARTFIEVVGTSLDGGVAGEARNRVRTITMGPPS' A
#
# COMPACT_ATOMS: atom_id res chain seq x y z
N MET A 1 -7.17 1.78 8.59
CA MET A 1 -7.94 1.68 7.32
C MET A 1 -7.98 3.01 6.56
N LYS A 2 -8.36 4.15 7.17
CA LYS A 2 -8.30 5.46 6.49
C LYS A 2 -6.88 5.80 6.01
N ASP A 3 -5.88 5.54 6.83
CA ASP A 3 -4.47 5.83 6.51
C ASP A 3 -3.95 4.97 5.36
N ALA A 4 -4.34 3.69 5.29
CA ALA A 4 -3.98 2.81 4.18
C ALA A 4 -4.61 3.27 2.85
N LYS A 5 -5.88 3.70 2.89
CA LYS A 5 -6.56 4.28 1.72
C LYS A 5 -5.87 5.56 1.26
N PHE A 6 -5.55 6.44 2.21
CA PHE A 6 -4.80 7.67 1.95
C PHE A 6 -3.42 7.35 1.34
N ALA A 7 -2.66 6.45 1.95
CA ALA A 7 -1.34 6.04 1.48
C ALA A 7 -1.36 5.52 0.05
N ILE A 8 -2.35 4.68 -0.31
CA ILE A 8 -2.51 4.21 -1.69
C ILE A 8 -2.75 5.38 -2.64
N THR A 9 -3.69 6.27 -2.33
CA THR A 9 -4.00 7.43 -3.18
C THR A 9 -2.79 8.36 -3.35
N GLU A 10 -2.05 8.64 -2.28
CA GLU A 10 -0.85 9.50 -2.31
C GLU A 10 0.30 8.92 -3.15
N THR A 11 0.32 7.59 -3.35
CA THR A 11 1.28 6.99 -4.29
C THR A 11 0.90 7.15 -5.76
N GLY A 12 -0.24 7.77 -6.07
CA GLY A 12 -0.79 7.90 -7.42
C GLY A 12 -1.53 6.65 -7.90
N PHE A 13 -1.73 5.67 -7.03
CA PHE A 13 -2.55 4.50 -7.33
C PHE A 13 -4.03 4.76 -7.09
N GLY A 14 -4.87 4.22 -7.96
CA GLY A 14 -6.31 4.17 -7.72
C GLY A 14 -6.63 3.05 -6.74
N VAL A 15 -7.46 3.33 -5.74
CA VAL A 15 -8.02 2.29 -4.86
C VAL A 15 -8.95 1.40 -5.68
N THR A 16 -8.63 0.12 -5.80
CA THR A 16 -9.37 -0.84 -6.63
C THR A 16 -10.36 -1.67 -5.84
N PHE A 17 -10.09 -1.93 -4.56
CA PHE A 17 -11.05 -2.57 -3.66
C PHE A 17 -10.78 -2.23 -2.19
N THR A 18 -11.80 -2.45 -1.36
CA THR A 18 -11.70 -2.44 0.10
C THR A 18 -12.54 -3.60 0.62
N SER A 19 -11.92 -4.52 1.37
CA SER A 19 -12.57 -5.73 1.88
C SER A 19 -11.99 -6.11 3.23
N GLY A 20 -12.81 -6.05 4.28
CA GLY A 20 -12.37 -6.38 5.64
C GLY A 20 -11.14 -5.57 6.05
N PRO A 21 -10.01 -6.19 6.44
CA PRO A 21 -8.77 -5.50 6.79
C PRO A 21 -7.91 -5.11 5.58
N HIS A 22 -8.35 -5.42 4.35
CA HIS A 22 -7.56 -5.27 3.14
C HIS A 22 -8.00 -4.07 2.30
N ILE A 23 -7.03 -3.33 1.77
CA ILE A 23 -7.24 -2.33 0.72
C ILE A 23 -6.27 -2.61 -0.42
N GLY A 24 -6.81 -2.72 -1.63
CA GLY A 24 -6.05 -2.87 -2.86
C GLY A 24 -5.94 -1.56 -3.61
N GLY A 25 -4.79 -1.32 -4.21
CA GLY A 25 -4.56 -0.23 -5.14
C GLY A 25 -3.82 -0.71 -6.37
N ALA A 26 -4.05 -0.07 -7.51
CA ALA A 26 -3.30 -0.33 -8.73
C ALA A 26 -3.10 0.94 -9.56
N GLY A 27 -2.06 0.90 -10.39
CA GLY A 27 -1.74 1.96 -11.33
C GLY A 27 -0.42 1.68 -12.03
N ALA A 28 0.31 2.72 -12.40
CA ALA A 28 1.62 2.59 -13.01
C ALA A 28 2.65 3.44 -12.27
N LEU A 29 3.84 2.88 -12.03
CA LEU A 29 5.02 3.62 -11.62
C LEU A 29 6.03 3.59 -12.76
N ASN A 30 6.55 4.75 -13.15
CA ASN A 30 7.53 4.86 -14.24
C ASN A 30 7.04 4.21 -15.55
N GLY A 31 5.73 4.26 -15.82
CA GLY A 31 5.10 3.64 -17.00
C GLY A 31 4.89 2.12 -16.90
N VAL A 32 5.28 1.49 -15.79
CA VAL A 32 5.14 0.06 -15.56
C VAL A 32 3.99 -0.22 -14.59
N GLY A 33 3.09 -1.13 -14.97
CA GLY A 33 1.95 -1.51 -14.15
C GLY A 33 2.37 -2.09 -12.80
N ALA A 34 1.75 -1.62 -11.73
CA ALA A 34 1.99 -2.06 -10.37
C ALA A 34 0.68 -2.12 -9.59
N ALA A 35 0.61 -3.03 -8.64
CA ALA A 35 -0.47 -3.10 -7.67
C ALA A 35 0.08 -3.28 -6.27
N VAL A 36 -0.70 -2.84 -5.30
CA VAL A 36 -0.39 -2.94 -3.87
C VAL A 36 -1.59 -3.48 -3.13
N ILE A 37 -1.35 -4.32 -2.14
CA ILE A 37 -2.35 -4.71 -1.15
C ILE A 37 -1.80 -4.31 0.20
N VAL A 38 -2.62 -3.58 0.97
CA VAL A 38 -2.36 -3.21 2.35
C VAL A 38 -3.31 -3.98 3.23
N THR A 39 -2.77 -4.73 4.20
CA THR A 39 -3.54 -5.42 5.23
C THR A 39 -3.32 -4.73 6.57
N CYS A 40 -4.38 -4.21 7.18
CA CYS A 40 -4.35 -3.63 8.52
C CYS A 40 -5.00 -4.59 9.53
N LEU A 41 -4.19 -5.25 10.36
CA LEU A 41 -4.67 -6.15 11.40
C LEU A 41 -4.59 -5.47 12.77
N SER A 42 -5.75 -5.22 13.39
CA SER A 42 -5.81 -4.72 14.76
C SER A 42 -5.59 -5.85 15.77
N GLN A 43 -4.60 -5.70 16.65
CA GLN A 43 -4.31 -6.61 17.75
C GLN A 43 -4.29 -5.81 19.06
N GLY A 44 -5.45 -5.76 19.73
CA GLY A 44 -5.67 -4.91 20.90
C GLY A 44 -5.52 -3.43 20.54
N ALA A 45 -4.65 -2.72 21.26
CA ALA A 45 -4.36 -1.31 20.99
C ALA A 45 -3.36 -1.07 19.83
N ARG A 46 -2.79 -2.14 19.25
CA ARG A 46 -1.81 -2.06 18.17
C ARG A 46 -2.45 -2.38 16.82
N THR A 47 -1.97 -1.75 15.76
CA THR A 47 -2.31 -2.12 14.38
C THR A 47 -1.05 -2.58 13.66
N PHE A 48 -1.08 -3.80 13.14
CA PHE A 48 -0.06 -4.33 12.25
C PHE A 48 -0.42 -4.00 10.81
N ILE A 49 0.57 -3.57 10.04
CA ILE A 49 0.39 -3.15 8.66
C ILE A 49 1.34 -3.96 7.80
N GLU A 50 0.77 -4.80 6.95
CA GLU A 50 1.49 -5.49 5.90
C GLU A 50 1.22 -4.79 4.58
N VAL A 51 2.28 -4.53 3.82
CA VAL A 51 2.18 -3.98 2.47
C VAL A 51 2.87 -4.95 1.52
N VAL A 52 2.14 -5.41 0.52
CA VAL A 52 2.65 -6.25 -0.57
C VAL A 52 2.52 -5.47 -1.86
N GLY A 53 3.63 -5.32 -2.59
CA GLY A 53 3.64 -4.75 -3.93
C GLY A 53 3.88 -5.85 -4.96
N THR A 54 3.22 -5.74 -6.11
CA THR A 54 3.35 -6.68 -7.22
C THR A 54 3.43 -5.93 -8.54
N SER A 55 4.23 -6.46 -9.46
CA SER A 55 4.43 -6.00 -10.82
C SER A 55 5.14 -7.12 -11.59
N LEU A 56 5.12 -7.05 -12.92
CA LEU A 56 5.97 -7.88 -13.77
C LEU A 56 7.45 -7.46 -13.67
N ASP A 57 7.74 -6.26 -13.16
CA ASP A 57 9.07 -5.79 -12.80
C ASP A 57 9.26 -5.85 -11.27
N GLY A 58 10.19 -6.68 -10.80
CA GLY A 58 10.46 -6.85 -9.37
C GLY A 58 10.96 -5.58 -8.66
N GLY A 59 11.65 -4.69 -9.37
CA GLY A 59 12.08 -3.39 -8.85
C GLY A 59 10.90 -2.48 -8.60
N VAL A 60 9.98 -2.40 -9.57
CA VAL A 60 8.74 -1.62 -9.46
C VAL A 60 7.83 -2.17 -8.36
N ALA A 61 7.73 -3.50 -8.23
CA ALA A 61 6.98 -4.13 -7.14
C ALA A 61 7.52 -3.72 -5.75
N GLY A 62 8.85 -3.72 -5.60
CA GLY A 62 9.52 -3.28 -4.37
C GLY A 62 9.32 -1.80 -4.09
N GLU A 63 9.40 -0.96 -5.12
CA GLU A 63 9.18 0.49 -5.02
C GLU A 63 7.75 0.82 -4.58
N ALA A 64 6.75 0.23 -5.25
CA ALA A 64 5.35 0.40 -4.93
C ALA A 64 5.05 0.06 -3.46
N ARG A 65 5.56 -1.09 -3.00
CA ARG A 65 5.47 -1.51 -1.60
C ARG A 65 6.12 -0.50 -0.65
N ASN A 66 7.34 -0.08 -0.95
CA ASN A 66 8.12 0.77 -0.05
C ASN A 66 7.51 2.17 0.08
N ARG A 67 7.01 2.76 -1.02
CA ARG A 67 6.32 4.06 -1.01
C ARG A 67 5.10 4.04 -0.09
N VAL A 68 4.20 3.07 -0.27
CA VAL A 68 2.98 2.94 0.56
C VAL A 68 3.33 2.68 2.02
N ARG A 69 4.32 1.81 2.28
CA ARG A 69 4.77 1.49 3.65
C ARG A 69 5.25 2.74 4.39
N THR A 70 6.07 3.57 3.76
CA THR A 70 6.60 4.80 4.37
C THR A 70 5.48 5.76 4.75
N ILE A 71 4.51 6.01 3.86
CA ILE A 71 3.39 6.91 4.15
C ILE A 71 2.54 6.38 5.30
N THR A 72 2.30 5.07 5.33
CA THR A 72 1.45 4.46 6.36
C THR A 72 2.10 4.44 7.74
N MET A 73 3.44 4.36 7.82
CA MET A 73 4.16 4.40 9.09
C MET A 73 4.50 5.83 9.55
N GLY A 74 4.42 6.83 8.65
CA GLY A 74 4.83 8.20 8.92
C GLY A 74 6.34 8.36 9.08
N PRO A 75 6.84 9.59 9.32
CA PRO A 75 8.23 9.80 9.67
C PRO A 75 8.57 9.09 11.00
N PRO A 76 9.80 8.57 11.15
CA PRO A 76 10.25 8.06 12.44
C PRO A 76 10.17 9.17 13.50
N SER A 77 9.58 8.84 14.64
CA SER A 77 9.48 9.72 15.82
C SER A 77 10.82 9.96 16.48
#